data_AF-A0ABD5ARZ5-F1
#
_entry.id   AF-A0ABD5ARZ5-F1
#
_cell.length_a   1.000
_cell.length_b   1.000
_cell.length_c   1.000
_cell.angle_alpha   90.00
_cell.angle_beta   90.00
_cell.angle_gamma   90.00
#
_symmetry.space_group_name_H-M   'P 1'
#
loop_
_entity.id
_entity.type
_entity.pdbx_description
1 polymer ?
#
loop_
_entity_poly.entity_id
_entity_poly.type
_entity_poly.pdbx_seq_one_letter_code
_entity_poly.pdbx_strand_id
1 'polypeptide(L)' 'MKISKLEKRLMNHPIHFGENPLVLLTNFSSSALKQGWTQAEVESVISKASQGDYMALIRTLRAYTFF' A
#
# COMPACT_ATOMS: atom_id res chain seq x y z
N MET A 1 12.39 9.02 6.11
CA MET A 1 11.77 8.24 7.21
C MET A 1 11.73 6.78 6.79
N LYS A 2 12.33 5.85 7.55
CA LYS A 2 12.24 4.41 7.26
C LYS A 2 10.96 3.88 7.91
N ILE A 3 10.00 3.42 7.10
CA ILE A 3 8.80 2.74 7.60
C ILE A 3 9.23 1.37 8.14
N SER A 4 9.07 1.16 9.45
CA SER A 4 9.18 -0.17 10.06
C SER A 4 8.03 -1.02 9.54
N LYS A 5 8.35 -2.08 8.79
CA LYS A 5 7.38 -2.96 8.11
C LYS A 5 6.42 -3.70 9.07
N LEU A 6 6.69 -3.62 10.37
CA LEU A 6 5.93 -4.30 11.42
C LEU A 6 4.89 -3.41 12.11
N GLU A 7 5.08 -2.09 12.16
CA GLU A 7 4.25 -1.18 12.98
C GLU A 7 3.07 -0.56 12.21
N LYS A 8 3.15 -0.57 10.88
CA LYS A 8 2.18 0.10 10.00
C LYS A 8 1.63 -0.91 8.99
N ARG A 9 0.49 -1.51 9.32
CA ARG A 9 -0.31 -2.34 8.41
C ARG A 9 -1.75 -1.85 8.38
N LEU A 10 -2.34 -1.78 7.19
CA LEU A 10 -3.74 -1.48 7.00
C LEU A 10 -4.59 -2.65 7.46
N MET A 11 -5.53 -2.38 8.36
CA MET A 11 -6.57 -3.34 8.72
C MET A 11 -7.71 -3.27 7.70
N ASN A 12 -8.35 -4.41 7.41
CA ASN A 12 -9.53 -4.51 6.54
C ASN A 12 -9.33 -3.91 5.15
N HIS A 13 -8.14 -4.04 4.56
CA HIS A 13 -7.83 -3.51 3.24
C HIS A 13 -7.41 -4.63 2.29
N PRO A 14 -8.37 -5.35 1.69
CA PRO A 14 -8.03 -6.44 0.81
C PRO A 14 -7.42 -5.96 -0.51
N ILE A 15 -6.32 -6.62 -0.92
CA ILE A 15 -5.67 -6.40 -2.22
C ILE A 15 -6.12 -7.50 -3.19
N HIS A 16 -7.01 -7.14 -4.11
CA HIS A 16 -7.56 -8.05 -5.11
C HIS A 16 -6.67 -8.11 -6.36
N PHE A 17 -6.29 -9.32 -6.75
CA PHE A 17 -5.51 -9.55 -7.96
C PHE A 17 -6.40 -9.41 -9.21
N GLY A 18 -5.89 -8.75 -10.25
CA GLY A 18 -6.64 -8.42 -11.47
C GLY A 18 -7.25 -7.01 -11.46
N GLU A 19 -7.26 -6.33 -10.31
CA GLU A 19 -7.65 -4.92 -10.24
C GLU A 19 -6.64 -4.01 -10.95
N ASN A 20 -7.14 -2.89 -11.48
CA ASN A 20 -6.31 -1.88 -12.14
C ASN A 20 -5.26 -1.31 -11.15
N PRO A 21 -3.98 -1.17 -11.55
CA PRO A 21 -2.93 -0.62 -10.69
C PRO A 21 -3.27 0.72 -10.05
N LEU A 22 -3.89 1.64 -10.79
CA LEU A 22 -4.25 2.96 -10.27
C LEU A 22 -5.35 2.87 -9.20
N VAL A 23 -6.30 1.95 -9.37
CA VAL A 23 -7.35 1.68 -8.37
C VAL A 23 -6.72 1.15 -7.09
N LEU A 24 -5.82 0.17 -7.20
CA LEU A 24 -5.09 -0.39 -6.05
C LEU A 24 -4.30 0.68 -5.28
N LEU A 25 -3.57 1.55 -5.98
CA LEU A 25 -2.79 2.62 -5.36
C LEU A 25 -3.69 3.69 -4.71
N THR A 26 -4.79 4.06 -5.37
CA THR A 26 -5.74 5.07 -4.87
C THR A 26 -6.48 4.56 -3.63
N ASN A 27 -6.91 3.30 -3.65
CA ASN A 27 -7.56 2.64 -2.53
C ASN A 27 -6.60 2.53 -1.35
N PHE A 28 -5.36 2.06 -1.58
CA PHE A 28 -4.33 1.96 -0.54
C PHE A 28 -4.07 3.32 0.11
N SER A 29 -3.83 4.35 -0.70
CA SER A 29 -3.60 5.72 -0.23
C SER A 29 -4.76 6.22 0.64
N SER A 30 -5.98 6.10 0.13
CA SER A 30 -7.18 6.54 0.84
C SER A 30 -7.38 5.83 2.17
N SER A 31 -7.18 4.51 2.21
CA SER A 31 -7.28 3.73 3.44
C SER A 31 -6.17 4.03 4.44
N ALA A 32 -4.94 4.24 3.98
CA ALA A 32 -3.80 4.60 4.83
C ALA A 32 -3.99 5.94 5.50
N LEU A 33 -4.37 6.97 4.74
CA LEU A 33 -4.67 8.28 5.30
C LEU A 33 -5.81 8.21 6.33
N LYS A 34 -6.87 7.44 6.04
CA LYS A 34 -7.98 7.22 6.99
C LYS A 34 -7.55 6.49 8.27
N GLN A 35 -6.51 5.66 8.20
CA GLN A 35 -5.95 4.93 9.34
C GLN A 35 -4.76 5.67 9.99
N GLY A 36 -4.63 6.98 9.76
CA GLY A 36 -3.64 7.82 10.44
C GLY A 36 -2.21 7.66 9.93
N TRP A 37 -2.02 7.13 8.72
CA TRP A 37 -0.73 7.21 8.07
C TRP A 37 -0.49 8.64 7.57
N THR A 38 0.77 9.06 7.61
CA THR A 38 1.18 10.36 7.08
C THR A 38 1.32 10.29 5.56
N GLN A 39 1.20 11.43 4.89
CA GLN A 39 1.41 11.54 3.45
C GLN A 39 2.77 10.96 3.01
N ALA A 40 3.84 11.25 3.76
CA ALA A 40 5.18 10.74 3.46
C ALA A 40 5.29 9.21 3.58
N GLU A 41 4.57 8.60 4.53
CA GLU A 41 4.51 7.14 4.65
C GLU A 41 3.81 6.52 3.43
N VAL A 42 2.68 7.11 3.02
CA VAL A 42 1.92 6.66 1.86
C VAL A 42 2.73 6.78 0.57
N GLU A 43 3.35 7.94 0.33
CA GLU A 43 4.20 8.18 -0.84
C GLU A 43 5.39 7.23 -0.89
N SER A 44 6.00 6.90 0.25
CA SER A 44 7.09 5.94 0.30
C SER A 44 6.64 4.53 -0.13
N VAL A 45 5.43 4.10 0.24
CA VAL A 45 4.91 2.79 -0.19
C VAL A 45 4.51 2.82 -1.66
N ILE A 46 3.83 3.87 -2.11
CA ILE A 46 3.43 4.03 -3.52
C ILE A 46 4.66 4.06 -4.43
N SER A 47 5.69 4.85 -4.08
CA SER A 47 6.93 4.93 -4.85
C SER A 47 7.58 3.56 -5.00
N LYS A 48 7.61 2.77 -3.92
CA LYS A 48 8.13 1.39 -3.95
C LYS A 48 7.27 0.44 -4.78
N ALA A 49 5.94 0.55 -4.68
CA ALA A 49 5.01 -0.31 -5.41
C ALA A 49 5.04 -0.03 -6.92
N SER A 50 5.29 1.22 -7.32
CA SER A 50 5.33 1.66 -8.72
C SER A 50 6.66 1.38 -9.45
N GLN A 51 7.69 0.90 -8.76
CA GLN A 51 9.01 0.64 -9.34
C GLN A 51 9.12 -0.69 -10.12
N GLY A 52 8.12 -1.57 -10.02
CA GLY A 52 8.17 -2.90 -10.63
C GLY A 52 6.94 -3.22 -11.48
N ASP A 53 6.85 -4.47 -11.89
CA ASP A 53 5.68 -5.00 -12.59
C ASP A 53 4.45 -5.11 -11.67
N TYR A 54 3.32 -5.50 -12.25
CA TYR A 54 2.08 -5.68 -11.51
C TYR A 54 2.23 -6.61 -10.29
N MET A 55 3.05 -7.66 -10.41
CA MET A 55 3.29 -8.59 -9.30
C MET A 55 4.10 -7.94 -8.19
N ALA A 56 5.08 -7.10 -8.53
CA ALA A 56 5.84 -6.30 -7.56
C ALA A 56 4.93 -5.31 -6.81
N LEU A 57 3.99 -4.68 -7.51
CA LEU A 57 2.96 -3.82 -6.91
C LEU A 57 2.11 -4.61 -5.89
N ILE A 58 1.53 -5.74 -6.30
CA ILE A 58 0.70 -6.58 -5.42
C ILE A 58 1.48 -7.05 -4.19
N ARG A 59 2.71 -7.55 -4.38
CA ARG A 59 3.56 -8.01 -3.27
C ARG A 59 3.90 -6.87 -2.32
N THR A 60 4.16 -5.68 -2.84
CA THR A 60 4.49 -4.50 -2.02
C THR A 60 3.29 -4.09 -1.19
N LEU A 61 2.11 -3.91 -1.80
CA LEU A 61 0.91 -3.51 -1.08
C LEU A 61 0.51 -4.53 -0.01
N ARG A 62 0.52 -5.84 -0.34
CA ARG A 62 0.21 -6.92 0.62
C ARG A 62 1.15 -6.98 1.81
N ALA A 63 2.38 -6.48 1.67
CA ALA A 63 3.31 -6.43 2.78
C ALA A 63 2.92 -5.39 3.87
N TYR A 64 1.98 -4.51 3.53
CA TYR A 64 1.45 -3.44 4.38
C TYR A 64 -0.07 -3.58 4.63
N THR A 65 -0.68 -4.73 4.33
CA THR A 65 -2.09 -5.01 4.64
C THR A 65 -2.22 -6.25 5.52
N PHE A 66 -3.20 -6.23 6.42
CA PHE A 66 -3.68 -7.40 7.15
C PHE A 66 -5.09 -7.74 6.65
N PHE A 67 -5.35 -9.03 6.51
CA PHE A 67 -6.64 -9.61 6.16
C PHE A 67 -7.09 -10.47 7.33
#